data_AF-A0A1G2CJA7-F1
#
_entry.id   AF-A0A1G2CJA7-F1
#
_cell.length_a   1.000
_cell.length_b   1.000
_cell.length_c   1.000
_cell.angle_alpha   90.00
_cell.angle_beta   90.00
_cell.angle_gamma   90.00
#
_symmetry.space_group_name_H-M   'P 1'
#
loop_
_entity.id
_entity.type
_entity.pdbx_description
1 polymer ?
#
loop_
_entity_poly.entity_id
_entity_poly.type
_entity_poly.pdbx_seq_one_letter_code
_entity_poly.pdbx_strand_id
1 'polypeptide(L)'
;MKKPYYYEKPKFTLYQANCLNILAELPENSIDMVFADPPYNLSNGGITVHAGRMVSVNKGDWDRSKGFKDDYDFHYRWIEACRRVLKPHGTLWVSGTYHSIYQCGHALQSLGYHILNDVAWFKPNASPNLSCRYFTASHETLIWARKDKTAKHTFNYDLMKNGNWPEDQLKKPGLQMRSVWAMGTPKTVEKKFGKHPTQKPEDLLKRIVLASTNKGDLILDPFTGSSTTGIAAYLLGRRFIGIDTESKYLDVSIKRFEELDRNMTSKLKFSVSIPAYVASWTDKYFHQSAFDVPADPPNQKIVNFLSNFRKDEPVELYRGVNQYNLDNDLVTSWTYDRNIATRYIENDEGQIMRKIFEPKSILLDTTVLSNEEKRQLGYDYEIDDREVLIFEQ
;
A
#
# COMPACT_ATOMS: atom_id res chain seq x y z
N MET A 1 1.29 33.47 0.22
CA MET A 1 0.03 32.76 -0.06
C MET A 1 -1.10 33.43 0.70
N LYS A 2 -2.12 33.96 0.01
CA LYS A 2 -3.40 34.22 0.68
C LYS A 2 -4.04 32.85 0.90
N LYS A 3 -4.11 32.37 2.16
CA LYS A 3 -4.80 31.11 2.49
C LYS A 3 -6.26 31.21 2.00
N PRO A 4 -6.73 30.23 1.23
CA PRO A 4 -7.56 29.22 1.89
C PRO A 4 -7.21 27.83 1.37
N TYR A 5 -6.43 27.08 2.15
CA TYR A 5 -6.37 25.63 1.95
C TYR A 5 -7.78 25.06 2.11
N TYR A 6 -8.13 24.04 1.31
CA TYR A 6 -9.34 23.27 1.57
C TYR A 6 -9.19 22.47 2.88
N TYR A 7 -7.97 21.99 3.12
CA TYR A 7 -7.60 21.29 4.35
C TYR A 7 -6.09 21.38 4.59
N GLU A 8 -5.68 21.58 5.84
CA GLU A 8 -4.27 21.70 6.23
C GLU A 8 -4.01 20.97 7.56
N LYS A 9 -3.05 20.04 7.55
CA LYS A 9 -2.42 19.42 8.72
C LYS A 9 -0.91 19.41 8.53
N PRO A 10 -0.11 19.18 9.60
CA PRO A 10 1.32 18.99 9.45
C PRO A 10 1.64 17.93 8.38
N LYS A 11 2.42 18.31 7.37
CA LYS A 11 2.86 17.45 6.25
C LYS A 11 1.77 17.02 5.26
N PHE A 12 0.53 17.50 5.39
CA PHE A 12 -0.57 17.13 4.48
C PHE A 12 -1.47 18.34 4.18
N THR A 13 -1.44 18.81 2.94
CA THR A 13 -2.17 20.00 2.51
C THR A 13 -2.99 19.70 1.26
N LEU A 14 -4.25 20.14 1.25
CA LEU A 14 -5.15 20.02 0.10
C LEU A 14 -5.66 21.39 -0.35
N TYR A 15 -5.76 21.58 -1.66
CA TYR A 15 -6.37 22.74 -2.29
C TYR A 15 -7.55 22.33 -3.17
N GLN A 16 -8.66 23.06 -3.04
CA GLN A 16 -9.78 22.98 -3.96
C GLN A 16 -9.64 24.07 -5.02
N ALA A 17 -9.04 23.73 -6.16
CA ALA A 17 -8.76 24.70 -7.21
C ALA A 17 -8.41 24.03 -8.54
N ASN A 18 -8.42 24.81 -9.62
CA ASN A 18 -7.69 24.44 -10.83
C ASN A 18 -6.18 24.35 -10.50
N CYS A 19 -5.54 23.25 -10.91
CA CYS A 19 -4.14 23.00 -10.59
C CYS A 19 -3.19 24.09 -11.10
N LEU A 20 -3.47 24.72 -12.26
CA LEU A 20 -2.65 25.80 -12.81
C LEU A 20 -2.62 27.03 -11.91
N ASN A 21 -3.73 27.33 -11.24
CA ASN A 21 -3.80 28.49 -10.34
C ASN A 21 -2.88 28.29 -9.12
N ILE A 22 -2.94 27.12 -8.50
CA ILE A 22 -2.08 26.79 -7.34
C ILE A 22 -0.62 26.62 -7.78
N LEU A 23 -0.39 25.95 -8.90
CA LEU A 23 0.95 25.78 -9.46
C LEU A 23 1.61 27.13 -9.76
N ALA A 24 0.87 28.17 -10.16
CA ALA A 24 1.42 29.52 -10.38
C ALA A 24 1.86 30.20 -9.07
N GLU A 25 1.22 29.88 -7.94
CA GLU A 25 1.53 30.47 -6.63
C GLU A 25 2.65 29.74 -5.87
N LEU A 26 2.93 28.47 -6.20
CA LEU A 26 4.00 27.71 -5.58
C LEU A 26 5.38 28.32 -5.92
N PRO A 27 6.36 28.29 -5.00
CA PRO A 27 7.71 28.73 -5.31
C PRO A 27 8.35 27.86 -6.40
N GLU A 28 9.27 28.44 -7.16
CA GLU A 28 10.09 27.65 -8.09
C GLU A 28 10.99 26.69 -7.34
N ASN A 29 11.29 25.54 -7.96
CA ASN A 29 12.23 24.57 -7.41
C ASN A 29 11.92 24.16 -5.95
N SER A 30 10.64 24.01 -5.60
CA SER A 30 10.21 23.67 -4.25
C SER A 30 9.77 22.21 -4.08
N ILE A 31 9.46 21.51 -5.17
CA ILE A 31 8.88 20.16 -5.16
C ILE A 31 9.95 19.12 -5.52
N ASP A 32 10.01 18.03 -4.76
CA ASP A 32 10.96 16.92 -4.98
C ASP A 32 10.43 15.91 -6.00
N MET A 33 9.15 15.58 -5.92
CA MET A 33 8.48 14.66 -6.85
C MET A 33 7.06 15.14 -7.17
N VAL A 34 6.68 15.05 -8.44
CA VAL A 34 5.28 15.17 -8.88
C VAL A 34 4.78 13.78 -9.26
N PHE A 35 3.61 13.38 -8.77
CA PHE A 35 2.85 12.29 -9.38
C PHE A 35 1.56 12.89 -9.96
N ALA A 36 1.24 12.54 -11.21
CA ALA A 36 0.06 13.05 -11.89
C ALA A 36 -0.73 11.89 -12.51
N ASP A 37 -2.02 11.80 -12.16
CA ASP A 37 -3.02 10.95 -12.80
C ASP A 37 -4.05 11.84 -13.50
N PRO A 38 -3.68 12.49 -14.63
CA PRO A 38 -4.55 13.45 -15.30
C PRO A 38 -5.81 12.77 -15.87
N PRO A 39 -6.87 13.54 -16.20
CA PRO A 39 -7.99 13.04 -16.98
C PRO A 39 -7.55 12.31 -18.25
N TYR A 40 -8.25 11.23 -18.59
CA TYR A 40 -7.94 10.35 -19.73
C TYR A 40 -8.79 10.68 -20.96
N ASN A 41 -9.74 11.61 -20.83
CA ASN A 41 -10.68 12.03 -21.86
C ASN A 41 -11.58 10.89 -22.36
N LEU A 42 -11.94 9.94 -21.47
CA LEU A 42 -12.69 8.71 -21.80
C LEU A 42 -14.21 8.87 -21.78
N SER A 43 -14.76 9.98 -21.26
CA SER A 43 -16.20 10.25 -21.25
C SER A 43 -16.72 10.59 -22.66
N ASN A 44 -16.74 9.59 -23.55
CA ASN A 44 -17.17 9.70 -24.94
C ASN A 44 -18.52 9.01 -25.23
N GLY A 45 -19.25 8.58 -24.18
CA GLY A 45 -20.52 7.86 -24.32
C GLY A 45 -20.38 6.35 -24.56
N GLY A 46 -19.17 5.79 -24.50
CA GLY A 46 -18.92 4.36 -24.63
C GLY A 46 -19.36 3.49 -23.44
N ILE A 47 -19.08 2.20 -23.54
CA ILE A 47 -19.51 1.16 -22.60
C ILE A 47 -18.30 0.35 -22.09
N THR A 48 -18.27 0.04 -20.80
CA THR A 48 -17.28 -0.82 -20.13
C THR A 48 -17.97 -1.84 -19.21
N VAL A 49 -17.19 -2.69 -18.53
CA VAL A 49 -17.68 -3.68 -17.57
C VAL A 49 -17.22 -3.35 -16.18
N HIS A 50 -18.14 -3.41 -15.23
CA HIS A 50 -17.82 -3.40 -13.81
C HIS A 50 -18.62 -4.50 -13.11
N ALA A 51 -17.93 -5.40 -12.40
CA ALA A 51 -18.54 -6.54 -11.70
C ALA A 51 -19.47 -7.39 -12.58
N GLY A 52 -19.05 -7.69 -13.82
CA GLY A 52 -19.82 -8.49 -14.78
C GLY A 52 -21.03 -7.78 -15.39
N ARG A 53 -21.27 -6.49 -15.06
CA ARG A 53 -22.36 -5.70 -15.61
C ARG A 53 -21.84 -4.64 -16.58
N MET A 54 -22.63 -4.39 -17.61
CA MET A 54 -22.42 -3.32 -18.57
C MET A 54 -22.64 -1.97 -17.86
N VAL A 55 -21.63 -1.09 -17.89
CA VAL A 55 -21.67 0.26 -17.30
C VAL A 55 -21.10 1.29 -18.27
N SER A 56 -21.46 2.57 -18.13
CA SER A 56 -20.92 3.63 -18.98
C SER A 56 -19.41 3.86 -18.72
N VAL A 57 -18.65 4.20 -19.76
CA VAL A 57 -17.26 4.65 -19.62
C VAL A 57 -17.15 6.04 -18.98
N ASN A 58 -18.24 6.82 -18.97
CA ASN A 58 -18.23 8.21 -18.50
C ASN A 58 -17.77 8.29 -17.03
N LYS A 59 -16.63 8.91 -16.79
CA LYS A 59 -16.01 9.07 -15.46
C LYS A 59 -16.38 10.40 -14.79
N GLY A 60 -16.78 11.39 -15.59
CA GLY A 60 -17.18 12.73 -15.17
C GLY A 60 -17.07 13.73 -16.34
N ASP A 61 -17.62 14.93 -16.16
CA ASP A 61 -17.52 15.99 -17.18
C ASP A 61 -16.08 16.49 -17.38
N TRP A 62 -15.24 16.38 -16.35
CA TRP A 62 -13.80 16.65 -16.39
C TRP A 62 -13.02 15.69 -17.31
N ASP A 63 -13.63 14.57 -17.72
CA ASP A 63 -13.01 13.52 -18.53
C ASP A 63 -13.57 13.50 -19.97
N ARG A 64 -14.22 14.56 -20.45
CA ARG A 64 -14.69 14.67 -21.84
C ARG A 64 -13.63 15.31 -22.74
N SER A 65 -13.28 14.65 -23.84
CA SER A 65 -12.40 15.22 -24.88
C SER A 65 -12.99 16.50 -25.47
N LYS A 66 -12.13 17.49 -25.72
CA LYS A 66 -12.48 18.73 -26.45
C LYS A 66 -11.89 18.76 -27.87
N GLY A 67 -11.27 17.66 -28.29
CA GLY A 67 -10.56 17.53 -29.55
C GLY A 67 -9.06 17.43 -29.33
N PHE A 68 -8.37 16.76 -30.28
CA PHE A 68 -6.96 16.38 -30.13
C PHE A 68 -6.02 17.54 -29.73
N LYS A 69 -6.20 18.72 -30.35
CA LYS A 69 -5.36 19.89 -30.06
C LYS A 69 -5.59 20.42 -28.64
N ASP A 70 -6.85 20.59 -28.24
CA ASP A 70 -7.20 21.13 -26.93
C ASP A 70 -6.81 20.16 -25.80
N ASP A 71 -6.95 18.85 -26.05
CA ASP A 71 -6.51 17.80 -25.13
C ASP A 71 -4.98 17.83 -24.96
N TYR A 72 -4.23 18.00 -26.06
CA TYR A 72 -2.77 18.15 -26.00
C TYR A 72 -2.36 19.43 -25.28
N ASP A 73 -2.99 20.57 -25.61
CA ASP A 73 -2.71 21.86 -24.99
C ASP A 73 -2.99 21.82 -23.48
N PHE A 74 -4.02 21.07 -23.05
CA PHE A 74 -4.24 20.78 -21.63
C PHE A 74 -3.05 20.05 -21.01
N HIS A 75 -2.60 18.95 -21.61
CA HIS A 75 -1.46 18.18 -21.09
C HIS A 75 -0.17 19.00 -21.04
N TYR A 76 0.10 19.77 -22.10
CA TYR A 76 1.27 20.64 -22.19
C TYR A 76 1.33 21.64 -21.02
N ARG A 77 0.23 22.36 -20.76
CA ARG A 77 0.19 23.46 -19.80
C ARG A 77 0.45 23.03 -18.36
N TRP A 78 -0.14 21.93 -17.91
CA TRP A 78 0.10 21.48 -16.52
C TRP A 78 1.48 20.86 -16.37
N ILE A 79 2.02 20.17 -17.39
CA ILE A 79 3.38 19.62 -17.36
C ILE A 79 4.41 20.76 -17.32
N GLU A 80 4.18 21.83 -18.06
CA GLU A 80 5.00 23.06 -18.05
C GLU A 80 4.98 23.71 -16.67
N ALA A 81 3.79 23.89 -16.09
CA ALA A 81 3.64 24.46 -14.76
C ALA A 81 4.31 23.59 -13.67
N CYS A 82 4.21 22.26 -13.77
CA CYS A 82 4.93 21.32 -12.91
C CYS A 82 6.46 21.43 -13.07
N ARG A 83 6.95 21.68 -14.29
CA ARG A 83 8.39 21.83 -14.56
C ARG A 83 8.99 22.99 -13.78
N ARG A 84 8.26 24.10 -13.69
CA ARG A 84 8.69 25.30 -12.96
C ARG A 84 8.88 25.03 -11.46
N VAL A 85 7.93 24.33 -10.83
CA VAL A 85 7.93 24.08 -9.37
C VAL A 85 8.83 22.92 -8.95
N LEU A 86 9.12 21.97 -9.85
CA LEU A 86 10.06 20.88 -9.58
C LEU A 86 11.47 21.41 -9.33
N LYS A 87 12.17 20.86 -8.34
CA LYS A 87 13.61 21.07 -8.13
C LYS A 87 14.41 20.59 -9.36
N PRO A 88 15.63 21.10 -9.59
CA PRO A 88 16.47 20.64 -10.70
C PRO A 88 16.68 19.11 -10.74
N HIS A 89 16.81 18.48 -9.57
CA HIS A 89 16.94 17.02 -9.40
C HIS A 89 15.59 16.30 -9.25
N GLY A 90 14.47 17.03 -9.30
CA GLY A 90 13.14 16.48 -9.09
C GLY A 90 12.67 15.62 -10.26
N THR A 91 11.74 14.72 -9.96
CA THR A 91 11.15 13.83 -10.97
C THR A 91 9.64 13.95 -11.04
N LEU A 92 9.10 13.58 -12.19
CA LEU A 92 7.68 13.60 -12.50
C LEU A 92 7.26 12.21 -12.97
N TRP A 93 6.20 11.70 -12.38
CA TRP A 93 5.51 10.48 -12.79
C TRP A 93 4.16 10.84 -13.40
N VAL A 94 3.86 10.33 -14.60
CA VAL A 94 2.53 10.46 -15.22
C VAL A 94 1.91 9.08 -15.39
N SER A 95 0.71 8.89 -14.87
CA SER A 95 -0.10 7.71 -15.18
C SER A 95 -1.03 7.98 -16.36
N GLY A 96 -1.22 6.98 -17.21
CA GLY A 96 -2.15 7.08 -18.32
C GLY A 96 -2.46 5.75 -18.98
N THR A 97 -3.52 5.76 -19.79
CA THR A 97 -3.77 4.71 -20.78
C THR A 97 -3.31 5.20 -22.16
N TYR A 98 -3.38 4.32 -23.18
CA TYR A 98 -3.07 4.68 -24.56
C TYR A 98 -3.88 5.87 -25.12
N HIS A 99 -4.97 6.28 -24.47
CA HIS A 99 -5.78 7.44 -24.86
C HIS A 99 -5.10 8.79 -24.57
N SER A 100 -4.31 8.88 -23.49
CA SER A 100 -3.70 10.15 -23.03
C SER A 100 -2.18 10.08 -22.90
N ILE A 101 -1.61 8.89 -22.66
CA ILE A 101 -0.19 8.77 -22.27
C ILE A 101 0.77 9.17 -23.39
N TYR A 102 0.41 8.98 -24.66
CA TYR A 102 1.23 9.42 -25.80
C TYR A 102 1.32 10.95 -25.90
N GLN A 103 0.21 11.64 -25.65
CA GLN A 103 0.18 13.11 -25.62
C GLN A 103 1.01 13.64 -24.45
N CYS A 104 0.89 13.01 -23.27
CA CYS A 104 1.71 13.33 -22.10
C CYS A 104 3.20 13.10 -22.37
N GLY A 105 3.57 11.97 -22.97
CA GLY A 105 4.95 11.67 -23.35
C GLY A 105 5.52 12.68 -24.34
N HIS A 106 4.74 13.06 -25.35
CA HIS A 106 5.12 14.10 -26.31
C HIS A 106 5.33 15.45 -25.60
N ALA A 107 4.40 15.88 -24.75
CA ALA A 107 4.51 17.12 -24.00
C ALA A 107 5.75 17.15 -23.08
N LEU A 108 6.04 16.05 -22.37
CA LEU A 108 7.24 15.92 -21.54
C LEU A 108 8.53 16.15 -22.37
N GLN A 109 8.64 15.47 -23.52
CA GLN A 109 9.82 15.62 -24.38
C GLN A 109 9.92 17.03 -24.97
N SER A 110 8.81 17.60 -25.42
CA SER A 110 8.75 18.98 -25.96
C SER A 110 9.15 20.03 -24.92
N LEU A 111 8.87 19.79 -23.64
CA LEU A 111 9.25 20.64 -22.51
C LEU A 111 10.66 20.33 -21.96
N GLY A 112 11.43 19.47 -22.63
CA GLY A 112 12.83 19.19 -22.29
C GLY A 112 13.02 18.27 -21.08
N TYR A 113 11.99 17.54 -20.64
CA TYR A 113 12.18 16.46 -19.67
C TYR A 113 12.97 15.31 -20.31
N HIS A 114 13.72 14.59 -19.46
CA HIS A 114 14.35 13.34 -19.87
C HIS A 114 13.58 12.16 -19.28
N ILE A 115 12.90 11.41 -20.14
CA ILE A 115 12.21 10.16 -19.76
C ILE A 115 13.26 9.13 -19.35
N LEU A 116 13.11 8.59 -18.15
CA LEU A 116 13.97 7.56 -17.56
C LEU A 116 13.44 6.17 -17.90
N ASN A 117 12.14 5.96 -17.69
CA ASN A 117 11.46 4.71 -17.99
C ASN A 117 10.00 4.98 -18.35
N ASP A 118 9.48 4.17 -19.27
CA ASP A 118 8.08 3.79 -19.29
C ASP A 118 7.92 2.51 -18.45
N VAL A 119 6.88 2.47 -17.62
CA VAL A 119 6.58 1.34 -16.74
C VAL A 119 5.16 0.88 -17.01
N ALA A 120 5.00 -0.41 -17.31
CA ALA A 120 3.70 -1.03 -17.48
C ALA A 120 3.18 -1.52 -16.11
N TRP A 121 2.13 -0.88 -15.61
CA TRP A 121 1.35 -1.45 -14.51
C TRP A 121 0.38 -2.48 -15.09
N PHE A 122 0.80 -3.75 -15.06
CA PHE A 122 -0.03 -4.88 -15.46
C PHE A 122 -1.02 -5.22 -14.35
N LYS A 123 -2.28 -5.43 -14.73
CA LYS A 123 -3.41 -5.77 -13.86
C LYS A 123 -3.80 -7.23 -14.11
N PRO A 124 -3.36 -8.19 -13.27
CA PRO A 124 -3.68 -9.60 -13.46
C PRO A 124 -5.18 -9.89 -13.53
N ASN A 125 -5.98 -9.09 -12.80
CA ASN A 125 -7.44 -9.23 -12.70
C ASN A 125 -8.19 -8.17 -13.53
N ALA A 126 -7.69 -7.85 -14.73
CA ALA A 126 -8.34 -6.87 -15.61
C ALA A 126 -9.74 -7.33 -16.06
N SER A 127 -10.68 -6.38 -16.17
CA SER A 127 -12.04 -6.69 -16.65
C SER A 127 -12.02 -7.11 -18.12
N PRO A 128 -12.78 -8.15 -18.51
CA PRO A 128 -12.77 -8.65 -19.87
C PRO A 128 -13.36 -7.64 -20.87
N ASN A 129 -12.89 -7.70 -22.11
CA ASN A 129 -13.43 -6.92 -23.22
C ASN A 129 -14.69 -7.60 -23.79
N LEU A 130 -15.86 -6.98 -23.65
CA LEU A 130 -17.12 -7.54 -24.17
C LEU A 130 -17.32 -7.39 -25.67
N SER A 131 -16.64 -6.44 -26.31
CA SER A 131 -16.80 -6.21 -27.75
C SER A 131 -16.20 -7.35 -28.58
N CYS A 132 -15.21 -8.06 -28.01
CA CYS A 132 -14.41 -9.07 -28.70
C CYS A 132 -13.78 -8.57 -30.02
N ARG A 133 -13.62 -7.26 -30.19
CA ARG A 133 -13.03 -6.64 -31.40
C ARG A 133 -11.56 -6.31 -31.28
N TYR A 134 -11.02 -6.30 -30.06
CA TYR A 134 -9.64 -5.94 -29.74
C TYR A 134 -9.25 -6.51 -28.38
N PHE A 135 -7.96 -6.45 -28.05
CA PHE A 135 -7.40 -7.00 -26.81
C PHE A 135 -8.01 -6.35 -25.56
N THR A 136 -8.01 -7.11 -24.46
CA THR A 136 -8.39 -6.60 -23.14
C THR A 136 -7.40 -5.55 -22.65
N ALA A 137 -7.91 -4.40 -22.22
CA ALA A 137 -7.09 -3.36 -21.59
C ALA A 137 -6.63 -3.83 -20.19
N SER A 138 -5.48 -4.49 -20.15
CA SER A 138 -4.94 -5.15 -18.96
C SER A 138 -3.77 -4.41 -18.30
N HIS A 139 -3.41 -3.23 -18.78
CA HIS A 139 -2.35 -2.42 -18.17
C HIS A 139 -2.62 -0.92 -18.31
N GLU A 140 -1.96 -0.14 -17.46
CA GLU A 140 -1.73 1.29 -17.64
C GLU A 140 -0.23 1.54 -17.80
N THR A 141 0.12 2.68 -18.41
CA THR A 141 1.50 3.12 -18.59
C THR A 141 1.81 4.24 -17.61
N LEU A 142 2.95 4.14 -16.95
CA LEU A 142 3.53 5.16 -16.09
C LEU A 142 4.78 5.69 -16.77
N ILE A 143 4.86 6.99 -17.04
CA ILE A 143 6.10 7.62 -17.53
C ILE A 143 6.82 8.25 -16.35
N TRP A 144 8.07 7.86 -16.12
CA TRP A 144 8.97 8.50 -15.18
C TRP A 144 9.97 9.39 -15.90
N ALA A 145 10.02 10.67 -15.55
CA ALA A 145 10.93 11.61 -16.18
C ALA A 145 11.60 12.53 -15.15
N ARG A 146 12.85 12.89 -15.39
CA ARG A 146 13.56 13.92 -14.61
C ARG A 146 13.45 15.29 -15.29
N LYS A 147 13.42 16.35 -14.47
CA LYS A 147 13.36 17.74 -14.94
C LYS A 147 14.56 18.07 -15.83
N ASP A 148 15.77 17.98 -15.29
CA ASP A 148 16.99 18.37 -16.01
C ASP A 148 17.83 17.16 -16.41
N LYS A 149 18.26 17.12 -17.68
CA LYS A 149 19.01 15.99 -18.25
C LYS A 149 20.35 15.72 -17.56
N THR A 150 20.96 16.72 -16.94
CA THR A 150 22.26 16.62 -16.27
C THR A 150 22.13 16.45 -14.75
N ALA A 151 20.97 16.72 -14.17
CA ALA A 151 20.77 16.58 -12.74
C ALA A 151 20.69 15.11 -12.32
N LYS A 152 21.26 14.81 -11.15
CA LYS A 152 21.15 13.52 -10.49
C LYS A 152 19.83 13.47 -9.75
N HIS A 153 18.90 12.68 -10.26
CA HIS A 153 17.61 12.44 -9.59
C HIS A 153 17.76 11.36 -8.50
N THR A 154 16.80 11.31 -7.59
CA THR A 154 16.72 10.26 -6.58
C THR A 154 16.23 8.96 -7.22
N PHE A 155 16.99 7.89 -7.05
CA PHE A 155 16.55 6.53 -7.32
C PHE A 155 17.10 5.59 -6.24
N ASN A 156 16.21 5.06 -5.41
CA ASN A 156 16.58 4.16 -4.30
C ASN A 156 16.77 2.72 -4.83
N TYR A 157 17.80 2.53 -5.66
CA TYR A 157 18.07 1.28 -6.37
C TYR A 157 18.14 0.06 -5.44
N ASP A 158 18.87 0.16 -4.33
CA ASP A 158 19.03 -0.95 -3.39
C ASP A 158 17.72 -1.37 -2.76
N LEU A 159 16.84 -0.41 -2.45
CA LEU A 159 15.48 -0.70 -1.95
C LEU A 159 14.63 -1.36 -3.05
N MET A 160 14.72 -0.89 -4.29
CA MET A 160 13.97 -1.48 -5.40
C MET A 160 14.44 -2.92 -5.72
N LYS A 161 15.74 -3.19 -5.56
CA LYS A 161 16.32 -4.52 -5.78
C LYS A 161 16.03 -5.48 -4.63
N ASN A 162 16.30 -5.05 -3.40
CA ASN A 162 16.36 -5.91 -2.22
C ASN A 162 15.13 -5.80 -1.30
N GLY A 163 14.27 -4.80 -1.50
CA GLY A 163 13.03 -4.65 -0.74
C GLY A 163 12.05 -5.80 -0.96
N ASN A 164 11.13 -5.96 -0.01
CA ASN A 164 10.02 -6.90 -0.11
C ASN A 164 8.85 -6.26 -0.86
N TRP A 165 8.35 -6.94 -1.89
CA TRP A 165 7.29 -6.46 -2.79
C TRP A 165 6.26 -7.56 -3.09
N PRO A 166 5.60 -8.12 -2.05
CA PRO A 166 4.74 -9.29 -2.18
C PRO A 166 3.51 -9.04 -3.05
N GLU A 167 3.13 -7.79 -3.26
CA GLU A 167 2.03 -7.39 -4.12
C GLU A 167 2.30 -7.56 -5.62
N ASP A 168 3.58 -7.69 -6.03
CA ASP A 168 3.98 -7.83 -7.42
C ASP A 168 4.41 -9.25 -7.75
N GLN A 169 3.53 -9.93 -8.48
CA GLN A 169 3.68 -11.34 -8.86
C GLN A 169 4.91 -11.62 -9.73
N LEU A 170 5.48 -10.58 -10.37
CA LEU A 170 6.68 -10.71 -11.22
C LEU A 170 7.98 -10.35 -10.50
N LYS A 171 7.92 -9.68 -9.33
CA LYS A 171 9.14 -9.29 -8.60
C LYS A 171 9.75 -10.49 -7.90
N LYS A 172 10.99 -10.82 -8.27
CA LYS A 172 11.80 -11.87 -7.63
C LYS A 172 12.74 -11.27 -6.56
N PRO A 173 12.90 -11.90 -5.38
CA PRO A 173 13.85 -11.46 -4.35
C PRO A 173 15.28 -11.32 -4.88
N GLY A 174 16.02 -10.31 -4.42
CA GLY A 174 17.43 -10.05 -4.78
C GLY A 174 17.69 -9.59 -6.23
N LEU A 175 16.68 -9.62 -7.11
CA LEU A 175 16.80 -9.16 -8.49
C LEU A 175 16.31 -7.73 -8.66
N GLN A 176 16.90 -7.04 -9.64
CA GLN A 176 16.54 -5.66 -9.99
C GLN A 176 15.06 -5.53 -10.35
N MET A 177 14.43 -4.45 -9.88
CA MET A 177 13.06 -4.08 -10.26
C MET A 177 12.99 -3.81 -11.77
N ARG A 178 12.06 -4.48 -12.45
CA ARG A 178 11.84 -4.35 -13.90
C ARG A 178 10.78 -3.28 -14.18
N SER A 179 10.61 -2.91 -15.45
CA SER A 179 9.60 -1.94 -15.90
C SER A 179 8.20 -2.51 -16.10
N VAL A 180 7.95 -3.77 -15.74
CA VAL A 180 6.61 -4.37 -15.75
C VAL A 180 6.27 -4.76 -14.32
N TRP A 181 5.23 -4.15 -13.75
CA TRP A 181 4.78 -4.36 -12.38
C TRP A 181 3.41 -5.04 -12.38
N ALA A 182 3.32 -6.26 -11.88
CA ALA A 182 2.08 -7.05 -11.89
C ALA A 182 1.34 -6.89 -10.55
N MET A 183 0.54 -5.83 -10.45
CA MET A 183 -0.13 -5.44 -9.19
C MET A 183 -1.64 -5.35 -9.37
N GLY A 184 -2.38 -5.70 -8.32
CA GLY A 184 -3.84 -5.64 -8.29
C GLY A 184 -4.41 -4.21 -8.41
N THR A 185 -5.74 -4.13 -8.59
CA THR A 185 -6.49 -2.87 -8.50
C THR A 185 -6.77 -2.51 -7.03
N PRO A 186 -7.23 -1.28 -6.70
CA PRO A 186 -7.43 -0.89 -5.31
C PRO A 186 -8.36 -1.84 -4.57
N LYS A 187 -7.92 -2.28 -3.39
CA LYS A 187 -8.62 -3.22 -2.52
C LYS A 187 -9.93 -2.61 -1.99
N THR A 188 -10.81 -3.45 -1.46
CA THR A 188 -12.10 -2.99 -0.90
C THR A 188 -11.89 -2.06 0.30
N VAL A 189 -10.91 -2.36 1.16
CA VAL A 189 -10.55 -1.55 2.34
C VAL A 189 -10.16 -0.12 1.95
N GLU A 190 -9.46 0.07 0.82
CA GLU A 190 -9.06 1.39 0.32
C GLU A 190 -10.24 2.27 -0.12
N LYS A 191 -11.46 1.71 -0.19
CA LYS A 191 -12.70 2.39 -0.63
C LYS A 191 -13.70 2.60 0.52
N LYS A 192 -13.29 2.35 1.76
CA LYS A 192 -14.11 2.44 2.98
C LYS A 192 -14.90 3.76 3.08
N PHE A 193 -14.28 4.89 2.73
CA PHE A 193 -14.88 6.23 2.87
C PHE A 193 -15.55 6.77 1.61
N GLY A 194 -15.65 5.98 0.55
CA GLY A 194 -16.20 6.39 -0.73
C GLY A 194 -15.39 5.87 -1.91
N LYS A 195 -15.99 5.91 -3.10
CA LYS A 195 -15.36 5.43 -4.35
C LYS A 195 -14.99 6.62 -5.23
N HIS A 196 -13.71 6.74 -5.56
CA HIS A 196 -13.27 7.49 -6.75
C HIS A 196 -13.28 6.55 -7.96
N PRO A 197 -13.84 6.95 -9.13
CA PRO A 197 -14.01 6.04 -10.27
C PRO A 197 -12.68 5.50 -10.83
N THR A 198 -11.59 6.23 -10.63
CA THR A 198 -10.24 5.90 -11.14
C THR A 198 -9.19 5.86 -10.02
N GLN A 199 -9.57 5.55 -8.78
CA GLN A 199 -8.61 5.44 -7.67
C GLN A 199 -7.44 4.51 -8.04
N LYS A 200 -6.21 4.97 -7.82
CA LYS A 200 -5.00 4.14 -7.95
C LYS A 200 -4.75 3.35 -6.65
N PRO A 201 -4.17 2.14 -6.73
CA PRO A 201 -3.92 1.30 -5.56
C PRO A 201 -2.78 1.87 -4.73
N GLU A 202 -2.91 1.84 -3.41
CA GLU A 202 -1.88 2.35 -2.50
C GLU A 202 -0.50 1.70 -2.70
N ASP A 203 -0.45 0.40 -2.99
CA ASP A 203 0.82 -0.32 -3.14
C ASP A 203 1.63 0.19 -4.35
N LEU A 204 0.97 0.59 -5.44
CA LEU A 204 1.61 1.23 -6.59
C LEU A 204 2.25 2.56 -6.19
N LEU A 205 1.52 3.41 -5.45
CA LEU A 205 2.00 4.73 -5.05
C LEU A 205 3.12 4.62 -4.01
N LYS A 206 3.03 3.67 -3.07
CA LYS A 206 4.12 3.38 -2.12
C LYS A 206 5.41 3.05 -2.86
N ARG A 207 5.34 2.19 -3.89
CA ARG A 207 6.51 1.87 -4.73
C ARG A 207 7.08 3.08 -5.43
N ILE A 208 6.25 3.91 -6.07
CA ILE A 208 6.67 5.14 -6.76
C ILE A 208 7.38 6.10 -5.79
N VAL A 209 6.76 6.36 -4.63
CA VAL A 209 7.31 7.23 -3.59
C VAL A 209 8.64 6.69 -3.07
N LEU A 210 8.70 5.40 -2.74
CA LEU A 210 9.93 4.75 -2.26
C LEU A 210 11.03 4.70 -3.32
N ALA A 211 10.69 4.57 -4.60
CA ALA A 211 11.68 4.54 -5.68
C ALA A 211 12.37 5.90 -5.86
N SER A 212 11.63 7.00 -5.73
CA SER A 212 12.04 8.30 -6.27
C SER A 212 12.09 9.45 -5.26
N THR A 213 11.95 9.18 -3.95
CA THR A 213 12.03 10.20 -2.89
C THR A 213 12.76 9.71 -1.63
N ASN A 214 13.23 10.64 -0.81
CA ASN A 214 13.77 10.43 0.54
C ASN A 214 12.76 10.89 1.62
N LYS A 215 12.99 10.51 2.89
CA LYS A 215 12.16 10.98 4.01
C LYS A 215 12.20 12.52 4.09
N GLY A 216 11.06 13.14 4.33
CA GLY A 216 10.93 14.61 4.42
C GLY A 216 10.74 15.35 3.10
N ASP A 217 10.98 14.69 1.95
CA ASP A 217 10.75 15.24 0.62
C ASP A 217 9.28 15.68 0.45
N LEU A 218 9.08 16.70 -0.39
CA LEU A 218 7.77 17.26 -0.70
C LEU A 218 7.25 16.72 -2.03
N ILE A 219 6.10 16.04 -1.95
CA ILE A 219 5.41 15.44 -3.08
C ILE A 219 4.20 16.30 -3.45
N LEU A 220 4.02 16.54 -4.74
CA LEU A 220 2.86 17.22 -5.31
C LEU A 220 2.03 16.27 -6.16
N ASP A 221 0.70 16.32 -6.01
CA ASP A 221 -0.27 15.72 -6.91
C ASP A 221 -1.25 16.78 -7.44
N PRO A 222 -1.15 17.20 -8.72
CA PRO A 222 -2.03 18.21 -9.29
C PRO A 222 -3.43 17.68 -9.64
N PHE A 223 -3.67 16.37 -9.51
CA PHE A 223 -4.94 15.70 -9.79
C PHE A 223 -5.27 14.70 -8.67
N THR A 224 -5.26 15.19 -7.43
CA THR A 224 -5.13 14.31 -6.24
C THR A 224 -6.31 13.36 -6.05
N GLY A 225 -7.52 13.68 -6.52
CA GLY A 225 -8.70 12.85 -6.37
C GLY A 225 -8.93 12.46 -4.91
N SER A 226 -8.94 11.15 -4.62
CA SER A 226 -9.05 10.62 -3.24
C SER A 226 -7.71 10.52 -2.49
N SER A 227 -6.66 11.19 -2.99
CA SER A 227 -5.32 11.39 -2.41
C SER A 227 -4.53 10.13 -2.09
N THR A 228 -4.62 9.08 -2.93
CA THR A 228 -3.76 7.87 -2.74
C THR A 228 -2.27 8.24 -2.67
N THR A 229 -1.81 9.19 -3.50
CA THR A 229 -0.44 9.73 -3.46
C THR A 229 -0.11 10.33 -2.09
N GLY A 230 -1.03 11.11 -1.53
CA GLY A 230 -0.86 11.73 -0.22
C GLY A 230 -0.85 10.75 0.94
N ILE A 231 -1.72 9.74 0.90
CA ILE A 231 -1.75 8.65 1.90
C ILE A 231 -0.42 7.89 1.89
N ALA A 232 0.09 7.52 0.72
CA ALA A 232 1.39 6.87 0.60
C ALA A 232 2.54 7.77 1.06
N ALA A 233 2.53 9.05 0.68
CA ALA A 233 3.53 10.03 1.09
C ALA A 233 3.59 10.18 2.62
N TYR A 234 2.44 10.39 3.26
CA TYR A 234 2.34 10.60 4.70
C TYR A 234 2.80 9.36 5.49
N LEU A 235 2.30 8.18 5.12
CA LEU A 235 2.69 6.91 5.73
C LEU A 235 4.21 6.69 5.69
N LEU A 236 4.85 7.08 4.59
CA LEU A 236 6.29 6.93 4.38
C LEU A 236 7.11 8.11 4.92
N GLY A 237 6.49 9.06 5.63
CA GLY A 237 7.18 10.19 6.25
C GLY A 237 7.65 11.28 5.27
N ARG A 238 6.95 11.44 4.14
CA ARG A 238 7.10 12.57 3.21
C ARG A 238 6.04 13.63 3.50
N ARG A 239 6.24 14.81 2.93
CA ARG A 239 5.26 15.90 2.93
C ARG A 239 4.46 15.86 1.65
N PHE A 240 3.20 16.31 1.69
CA PHE A 240 2.28 16.20 0.58
C PHE A 240 1.48 17.47 0.33
N ILE A 241 1.34 17.83 -0.94
CA ILE A 241 0.38 18.81 -1.46
C ILE A 241 -0.49 18.11 -2.52
N GLY A 242 -1.80 18.11 -2.32
CA GLY A 242 -2.78 17.64 -3.30
C GLY A 242 -3.66 18.78 -3.81
N ILE A 243 -3.98 18.78 -5.11
CA ILE A 243 -4.89 19.74 -5.73
C ILE A 243 -5.99 18.99 -6.48
N ASP A 244 -7.24 19.37 -6.27
CA ASP A 244 -8.38 18.86 -7.05
C ASP A 244 -9.44 19.95 -7.20
N THR A 245 -10.30 19.87 -8.21
CA THR A 245 -11.44 20.79 -8.38
C THR A 245 -12.69 20.32 -7.64
N GLU A 246 -12.82 19.01 -7.40
CA GLU A 246 -14.03 18.37 -6.88
C GLU A 246 -13.96 18.17 -5.36
N SER A 247 -14.70 19.00 -4.60
CA SER A 247 -14.75 18.93 -3.13
C SER A 247 -15.13 17.53 -2.60
N LYS A 248 -16.05 16.83 -3.26
CA LYS A 248 -16.47 15.47 -2.89
C LYS A 248 -15.30 14.47 -2.80
N TYR A 249 -14.26 14.62 -3.63
CA TYR A 249 -13.09 13.74 -3.60
C TYR A 249 -12.07 14.19 -2.57
N LEU A 250 -11.95 15.49 -2.36
CA LEU A 250 -11.17 16.06 -1.26
C LEU A 250 -11.76 15.64 0.10
N ASP A 251 -13.08 15.54 0.26
CA ASP A 251 -13.72 15.06 1.49
C ASP A 251 -13.38 13.58 1.79
N VAL A 252 -13.30 12.73 0.75
CA VAL A 252 -12.82 11.35 0.88
C VAL A 252 -11.35 11.34 1.30
N SER A 253 -10.53 12.21 0.71
CA SER A 253 -9.12 12.37 1.05
C SER A 253 -8.91 12.73 2.52
N ILE A 254 -9.70 13.67 3.05
CA ILE A 254 -9.65 14.09 4.46
C ILE A 254 -9.98 12.91 5.37
N LYS A 255 -11.04 12.15 5.09
CA LYS A 255 -11.45 11.00 5.90
C LYS A 255 -10.36 9.91 5.94
N ARG A 256 -9.77 9.59 4.77
CA ARG A 256 -8.66 8.63 4.67
C ARG A 256 -7.45 9.11 5.49
N PHE A 257 -7.11 10.39 5.38
CA PHE A 257 -5.98 10.97 6.09
C PHE A 257 -6.20 10.99 7.62
N GLU A 258 -7.37 11.44 8.10
CA GLU A 258 -7.67 11.51 9.54
C GLU A 258 -7.74 10.12 10.20
N GLU A 259 -8.16 9.08 9.47
CA GLU A 259 -8.02 7.69 9.94
C GLU A 259 -6.55 7.30 10.08
N LEU A 260 -5.76 7.47 9.03
CA LEU A 260 -4.33 7.16 9.05
C LEU A 260 -3.58 7.94 10.15
N ASP A 261 -3.84 9.23 10.30
CA ASP A 261 -3.18 10.09 11.28
C ASP A 261 -3.51 9.67 12.72
N ARG A 262 -4.77 9.31 12.98
CA ARG A 262 -5.18 8.76 14.29
C ARG A 262 -4.50 7.43 14.58
N ASN A 263 -4.43 6.53 13.62
CA ASN A 263 -3.77 5.22 13.76
C ASN A 263 -2.25 5.37 13.99
N MET A 264 -1.60 6.31 13.28
CA MET A 264 -0.19 6.62 13.50
C MET A 264 0.07 7.29 14.85
N THR A 265 -0.82 8.16 15.31
CA THR A 265 -0.69 8.86 16.59
C THR A 265 -0.95 7.95 17.78
N SER A 266 -1.92 7.03 17.68
CA SER A 266 -2.19 6.04 18.74
C SER A 266 -0.97 5.14 18.95
N LYS A 267 -0.36 4.63 17.86
CA LYS A 267 0.92 3.90 17.90
C LYS A 267 2.03 4.64 18.63
N LEU A 268 2.17 5.94 18.39
CA LEU A 268 3.18 6.79 19.06
C LEU A 268 2.89 7.03 20.54
N LYS A 269 1.61 7.06 20.96
CA LYS A 269 1.22 7.25 22.38
C LYS A 269 1.33 5.99 23.21
N PHE A 270 1.16 4.82 22.60
CA PHE A 270 1.31 3.52 23.23
C PHE A 270 2.72 2.94 23.09
N SER A 271 3.73 3.79 22.82
CA SER A 271 5.14 3.40 22.92
C SER A 271 5.54 3.19 24.39
N VAL A 272 4.98 2.16 25.02
CA VAL A 272 5.68 1.39 26.04
C VAL A 272 6.95 0.90 25.36
N SER A 273 8.09 1.03 26.03
CA SER A 273 9.39 0.62 25.50
C SER A 273 9.41 -0.89 25.25
N ILE A 274 8.93 -1.33 24.09
CA ILE A 274 9.16 -2.67 23.57
C ILE A 274 10.62 -2.67 23.12
N PRO A 275 11.49 -3.48 23.74
CA PRO A 275 12.90 -3.52 23.36
C PRO A 275 13.07 -3.85 21.88
N ALA A 276 13.98 -3.15 21.21
CA ALA A 276 14.18 -3.23 19.76
C ALA A 276 14.44 -4.65 19.20
N TYR A 277 14.84 -5.62 20.05
CA TYR A 277 15.06 -7.01 19.65
C TYR A 277 13.78 -7.80 19.38
N VAL A 278 12.60 -7.29 19.79
CA VAL A 278 11.31 -7.95 19.57
C VAL A 278 10.72 -7.64 18.18
N ALA A 279 11.10 -6.50 17.60
CA ALA A 279 10.52 -6.00 16.35
C ALA A 279 11.20 -6.55 15.08
N SER A 280 12.36 -7.21 15.22
CA SER A 280 13.15 -7.64 14.05
C SER A 280 12.70 -8.97 13.46
N TRP A 281 11.76 -9.66 14.12
CA TRP A 281 11.50 -11.04 13.82
C TRP A 281 10.28 -11.19 12.86
N THR A 282 10.38 -11.61 11.56
CA THR A 282 9.29 -12.35 10.82
C THR A 282 9.69 -13.40 9.71
N ASP A 283 9.55 -14.74 9.89
CA ASP A 283 9.05 -15.79 8.93
C ASP A 283 8.92 -17.26 9.48
N LYS A 284 7.92 -18.00 8.97
CA LYS A 284 7.76 -19.49 8.98
C LYS A 284 7.29 -20.28 10.25
N TYR A 285 6.06 -20.84 10.11
CA TYR A 285 5.44 -22.03 10.77
C TYR A 285 4.72 -21.88 12.13
N PHE A 286 3.39 -22.01 12.16
CA PHE A 286 2.50 -22.61 13.21
C PHE A 286 1.02 -22.45 12.78
N HIS A 287 0.10 -23.24 13.36
CA HIS A 287 -1.34 -23.22 13.04
C HIS A 287 -2.21 -23.47 14.29
N GLN A 288 -3.44 -22.92 14.24
CA GLN A 288 -4.53 -22.81 15.24
C GLN A 288 -4.68 -23.85 16.36
N SER A 289 -4.39 -25.13 16.16
CA SER A 289 -4.82 -26.20 17.10
C SER A 289 -4.04 -26.31 18.41
N ALA A 290 -3.20 -25.34 18.78
CA ALA A 290 -2.39 -25.39 20.01
C ALA A 290 -3.14 -24.92 21.27
N PHE A 291 -4.28 -24.27 21.08
CA PHE A 291 -4.94 -23.47 22.11
C PHE A 291 -6.43 -23.79 22.18
N ASP A 292 -6.86 -25.04 22.39
CA ASP A 292 -8.26 -25.33 22.77
C ASP A 292 -8.60 -24.64 24.11
N VAL A 293 -8.93 -23.36 24.00
CA VAL A 293 -9.28 -22.44 25.06
C VAL A 293 -10.77 -22.17 24.87
N PRO A 294 -11.62 -22.47 25.87
CA PRO A 294 -13.04 -22.19 25.81
C PRO A 294 -13.28 -20.69 25.58
N ALA A 295 -14.41 -20.35 24.97
CA ALA A 295 -14.78 -19.04 24.41
C ALA A 295 -14.94 -17.86 25.42
N ASP A 296 -14.37 -17.98 26.61
CA ASP A 296 -14.27 -16.90 27.60
C ASP A 296 -12.85 -16.30 27.59
N PRO A 297 -12.70 -15.01 27.92
CA PRO A 297 -11.51 -14.20 27.61
C PRO A 297 -10.18 -14.82 28.07
N PRO A 298 -9.07 -14.62 27.33
CA PRO A 298 -7.80 -15.25 27.63
C PRO A 298 -7.32 -14.95 29.04
N ASN A 299 -7.09 -16.05 29.73
CA ASN A 299 -6.66 -16.15 31.10
C ASN A 299 -5.24 -15.52 31.24
N GLN A 300 -5.00 -14.73 32.30
CA GLN A 300 -3.70 -14.18 32.74
C GLN A 300 -2.50 -15.15 32.55
N LYS A 301 -2.77 -16.45 32.56
CA LYS A 301 -1.84 -17.54 32.22
C LYS A 301 -1.12 -17.40 30.88
N ILE A 302 -1.78 -16.94 29.81
CA ILE A 302 -1.14 -16.80 28.48
C ILE A 302 -0.16 -15.62 28.50
N VAL A 303 -0.57 -14.49 29.06
CA VAL A 303 0.30 -13.31 29.23
C VAL A 303 1.50 -13.64 30.13
N ASN A 304 1.27 -14.32 31.24
CA ASN A 304 2.34 -14.77 32.13
C ASN A 304 3.29 -15.76 31.44
N PHE A 305 2.76 -16.70 30.66
CA PHE A 305 3.55 -17.64 29.87
C PHE A 305 4.46 -16.91 28.89
N LEU A 306 3.92 -15.99 28.08
CA LEU A 306 4.68 -15.20 27.13
C LEU A 306 5.75 -14.32 27.80
N SER A 307 5.47 -13.79 28.99
CA SER A 307 6.42 -12.95 29.75
C SER A 307 7.68 -13.68 30.22
N ASN A 308 7.61 -15.02 30.33
CA ASN A 308 8.71 -15.86 30.77
C ASN A 308 9.68 -16.24 29.64
N PHE A 309 9.33 -15.97 28.37
CA PHE A 309 10.22 -16.29 27.26
C PHE A 309 11.45 -15.38 27.25
N ARG A 310 12.60 -15.99 27.00
CA ARG A 310 13.87 -15.31 26.75
C ARG A 310 14.42 -15.81 25.41
N LYS A 311 14.99 -14.89 24.63
CA LYS A 311 15.43 -15.07 23.25
C LYS A 311 16.38 -16.26 23.04
N ASP A 312 17.15 -16.60 24.06
CA ASP A 312 18.21 -17.61 24.00
C ASP A 312 17.94 -18.80 24.97
N GLU A 313 16.72 -18.90 25.51
CA GLU A 313 16.36 -20.00 26.42
C GLU A 313 15.46 -21.03 25.72
N PRO A 314 15.76 -22.34 25.85
CA PRO A 314 14.92 -23.39 25.31
C PRO A 314 13.52 -23.36 25.93
N VAL A 315 12.53 -23.61 25.08
CA VAL A 315 11.12 -23.62 25.43
C VAL A 315 10.62 -25.04 25.33
N GLU A 316 10.01 -25.51 26.40
CA GLU A 316 9.43 -26.84 26.45
C GLU A 316 7.96 -26.81 26.05
N LEU A 317 7.60 -27.65 25.07
CA LEU A 317 6.21 -27.83 24.64
C LEU A 317 5.81 -29.31 24.67
N TYR A 318 4.50 -29.53 24.72
CA TYR A 318 3.83 -30.81 24.86
C TYR A 318 2.85 -31.04 23.71
N ARG A 319 2.64 -32.29 23.30
CA ARG A 319 1.68 -32.67 22.27
C ARG A 319 1.03 -34.01 22.62
N GLY A 320 -0.29 -34.10 22.53
CA GLY A 320 -1.02 -35.37 22.58
C GLY A 320 -1.01 -36.06 21.23
N VAL A 321 -0.61 -37.34 21.19
CA VAL A 321 -0.60 -38.16 19.97
C VAL A 321 -1.43 -39.41 20.22
N ASN A 322 -2.46 -39.64 19.41
CA ASN A 322 -3.26 -40.86 19.38
C ASN A 322 -3.16 -41.52 17.99
N GLN A 323 -3.77 -42.71 17.84
CA GLN A 323 -3.72 -43.49 16.60
C GLN A 323 -4.35 -42.77 15.40
N TYR A 324 -5.43 -42.01 15.61
CA TYR A 324 -6.08 -41.19 14.58
C TYR A 324 -5.18 -40.09 13.99
N ASN A 325 -4.27 -39.51 14.79
CA ASN A 325 -3.36 -38.46 14.36
C ASN A 325 -2.20 -38.97 13.49
N LEU A 326 -1.91 -40.27 13.52
CA LEU A 326 -0.84 -40.89 12.74
C LEU A 326 -1.33 -41.34 11.36
N ASP A 327 -2.57 -41.81 11.26
CA ASP A 327 -3.10 -42.40 10.02
C ASP A 327 -3.69 -41.37 9.03
N ASN A 328 -4.09 -40.18 9.50
CA ASN A 328 -4.73 -39.14 8.69
C ASN A 328 -3.81 -37.95 8.30
N ASP A 329 -2.50 -38.03 8.58
CA ASP A 329 -1.56 -36.91 8.41
C ASP A 329 -1.99 -35.59 9.11
N LEU A 330 -2.92 -35.69 10.07
CA LEU A 330 -3.41 -34.56 10.86
C LEU A 330 -2.38 -34.18 11.92
N VAL A 331 -1.66 -33.10 11.67
CA VAL A 331 -0.72 -32.50 12.61
C VAL A 331 -1.49 -31.88 13.78
N THR A 332 -1.58 -32.58 14.91
CA THR A 332 -1.95 -31.93 16.18
C THR A 332 -0.85 -30.97 16.64
N SER A 333 -1.24 -29.78 17.08
CA SER A 333 -0.28 -28.73 17.43
C SER A 333 0.43 -29.01 18.75
N TRP A 334 1.63 -28.42 18.90
CA TRP A 334 2.33 -28.34 20.18
C TRP A 334 1.71 -27.26 21.06
N THR A 335 1.54 -27.54 22.35
CA THR A 335 0.99 -26.62 23.35
C THR A 335 1.97 -26.46 24.51
N TYR A 336 1.88 -25.35 25.23
CA TYR A 336 2.76 -25.08 26.36
C TYR A 336 2.27 -25.68 27.69
N ASP A 337 1.00 -26.04 27.76
CA ASP A 337 0.40 -26.64 28.95
C ASP A 337 0.18 -28.14 28.72
N ARG A 338 0.91 -28.96 29.48
CA ARG A 338 0.80 -30.42 29.43
C ARG A 338 -0.63 -30.91 29.66
N ASN A 339 -1.42 -30.23 30.49
CA ASN A 339 -2.81 -30.62 30.74
C ASN A 339 -3.72 -30.40 29.53
N ILE A 340 -3.43 -29.37 28.71
CA ILE A 340 -4.11 -29.16 27.43
C ILE A 340 -3.74 -30.31 26.48
N ALA A 341 -2.47 -30.71 26.43
CA ALA A 341 -2.03 -31.85 25.61
C ALA A 341 -2.72 -33.17 26.01
N THR A 342 -2.99 -33.37 27.31
CA THR A 342 -3.69 -34.56 27.81
C THR A 342 -5.11 -34.70 27.28
N ARG A 343 -5.83 -33.58 27.06
CA ARG A 343 -7.22 -33.60 26.54
C ARG A 343 -7.33 -34.27 25.17
N TYR A 344 -6.28 -34.18 24.36
CA TYR A 344 -6.24 -34.79 23.02
C TYR A 344 -6.00 -36.30 23.04
N ILE A 345 -5.79 -36.90 24.21
CA ILE A 345 -5.61 -38.35 24.38
C ILE A 345 -6.58 -38.94 25.42
N GLU A 346 -7.54 -38.14 25.94
CA GLU A 346 -8.41 -38.56 27.05
C GLU A 346 -9.34 -39.73 26.71
N ASN A 347 -9.53 -40.08 25.42
CA ASN A 347 -10.43 -41.15 24.97
C ASN A 347 -9.79 -42.21 24.05
N ASP A 348 -8.47 -42.16 23.82
CA ASP A 348 -7.73 -43.09 22.94
C ASP A 348 -6.46 -43.59 23.64
N GLU A 349 -5.85 -44.71 23.19
CA GLU A 349 -4.51 -45.17 23.63
C GLU A 349 -3.40 -44.21 23.13
N GLY A 350 -3.43 -42.96 23.58
CA GLY A 350 -2.52 -41.91 23.18
C GLY A 350 -1.38 -41.70 24.17
N GLN A 351 -0.30 -41.07 23.68
CA GLN A 351 0.86 -40.70 24.47
C GLN A 351 1.11 -39.19 24.39
N ILE A 352 1.64 -38.61 25.47
CA ILE A 352 2.10 -37.22 25.49
C ILE A 352 3.56 -37.18 25.04
N MET A 353 3.82 -36.54 23.91
CA MET A 353 5.17 -36.19 23.49
C MET A 353 5.59 -34.87 24.11
N ARG A 354 6.83 -34.83 24.60
CA ARG A 354 7.50 -33.62 25.08
C ARG A 354 8.64 -33.30 24.13
N LYS A 355 8.78 -32.04 23.75
CA LYS A 355 9.92 -31.58 22.95
C LYS A 355 10.39 -30.23 23.45
N ILE A 356 11.70 -30.11 23.54
CA ILE A 356 12.37 -28.85 23.84
C ILE A 356 12.66 -28.18 22.49
N PHE A 357 12.20 -26.94 22.36
CA PHE A 357 12.36 -26.10 21.20
C PHE A 357 13.35 -25.00 21.55
N GLU A 358 14.45 -24.92 20.83
CA GLU A 358 15.35 -23.77 20.89
C GLU A 358 14.76 -22.67 20.00
N PRO A 359 14.17 -21.59 20.56
CA PRO A 359 13.35 -20.69 19.77
C PRO A 359 14.22 -19.82 18.86
N LYS A 360 14.25 -20.14 17.56
CA LYS A 360 14.69 -19.19 16.51
C LYS A 360 13.51 -18.47 15.84
N SER A 361 12.29 -18.97 16.06
CA SER A 361 11.02 -18.39 15.64
C SER A 361 9.88 -19.06 16.42
N ILE A 362 8.83 -18.32 16.79
CA ILE A 362 7.56 -18.86 17.32
C ILE A 362 6.44 -18.17 16.54
N LEU A 363 5.36 -18.89 16.23
CA LEU A 363 4.20 -18.28 15.60
C LEU A 363 2.96 -18.47 16.46
N LEU A 364 2.36 -17.34 16.81
CA LEU A 364 1.25 -17.21 17.75
C LEU A 364 0.00 -16.82 16.96
N ASP A 365 -1.05 -17.61 17.14
CA ASP A 365 -2.38 -17.20 16.72
C ASP A 365 -2.91 -16.19 17.74
N THR A 366 -3.19 -14.98 17.27
CA THR A 366 -3.65 -13.90 18.14
C THR A 366 -5.17 -13.76 18.16
N THR A 367 -5.92 -14.55 17.40
CA THR A 367 -7.39 -14.52 17.35
C THR A 367 -8.06 -14.65 18.71
N VAL A 368 -7.39 -15.27 19.68
CA VAL A 368 -7.88 -15.41 21.05
C VAL A 368 -7.74 -14.12 21.88
N LEU A 369 -6.84 -13.20 21.55
CA LEU A 369 -6.57 -11.98 22.32
C LEU A 369 -7.60 -10.87 22.06
N SER A 370 -7.98 -10.14 23.11
CA SER A 370 -8.85 -8.98 22.97
C SER A 370 -8.14 -7.83 22.22
N ASN A 371 -8.93 -6.92 21.66
CA ASN A 371 -8.40 -5.74 20.97
C ASN A 371 -7.55 -4.83 21.86
N GLU A 372 -7.73 -4.89 23.18
CA GLU A 372 -6.92 -4.13 24.13
C GLU A 372 -5.57 -4.79 24.38
N GLU A 373 -5.54 -6.12 24.56
CA GLU A 373 -4.31 -6.90 24.71
C GLU A 373 -3.46 -6.89 23.44
N LYS A 374 -4.08 -7.01 22.27
CA LYS A 374 -3.40 -6.86 20.98
C LYS A 374 -2.75 -5.48 20.84
N ARG A 375 -3.43 -4.41 21.29
CA ARG A 375 -2.87 -3.05 21.31
C ARG A 375 -1.71 -2.89 22.30
N GLN A 376 -1.79 -3.52 23.48
CA GLN A 376 -0.69 -3.55 24.45
C GLN A 376 0.54 -4.30 23.92
N LEU A 377 0.34 -5.31 23.07
CA LEU A 377 1.39 -6.07 22.39
C LEU A 377 1.86 -5.41 21.08
N GLY A 378 1.31 -4.24 20.70
CA GLY A 378 1.78 -3.47 19.55
C GLY A 378 1.15 -3.81 18.19
N TYR A 379 0.03 -4.54 18.13
CA TYR A 379 -0.70 -4.81 16.89
C TYR A 379 -1.40 -3.56 16.32
N ASP A 380 -1.36 -3.41 14.99
CA ASP A 380 -2.14 -2.42 14.25
C ASP A 380 -3.17 -3.11 13.36
N TYR A 381 -4.42 -3.02 13.77
CA TYR A 381 -5.53 -3.51 12.97
C TYR A 381 -5.86 -2.52 11.88
N GLU A 382 -5.31 -2.71 10.69
CA GLU A 382 -6.07 -2.40 9.47
C GLU A 382 -5.58 -3.07 8.19
N ILE A 383 -4.51 -3.88 8.22
CA ILE A 383 -4.03 -4.58 7.00
C ILE A 383 -3.38 -5.92 7.34
N ASP A 384 -4.15 -6.92 7.77
CA ASP A 384 -3.80 -8.33 7.50
C ASP A 384 -5.02 -9.22 7.68
N ASP A 385 -5.49 -9.86 6.60
CA ASP A 385 -6.56 -10.86 6.66
C ASP A 385 -6.03 -12.23 7.16
N ARG A 386 -4.82 -12.27 7.75
CA ARG A 386 -4.23 -13.44 8.41
C ARG A 386 -3.64 -13.01 9.75
N GLU A 387 -4.40 -13.22 10.84
CA GLU A 387 -3.99 -12.90 12.23
C GLU A 387 -2.91 -13.85 12.76
N VAL A 388 -1.71 -13.79 12.18
CA VAL A 388 -0.63 -14.70 12.50
C VAL A 388 0.64 -13.92 12.82
N LEU A 389 1.15 -14.07 14.05
CA LEU A 389 2.37 -13.42 14.52
C LEU A 389 3.56 -14.27 14.09
N ILE A 390 4.42 -13.75 13.24
CA ILE A 390 5.55 -14.47 12.67
C ILE A 390 6.84 -13.85 13.23
N PHE A 391 7.86 -14.65 13.61
CA PHE A 391 9.13 -14.16 14.16
C PHE A 391 10.39 -14.72 13.42
N GLU A 392 11.23 -13.95 12.70
CA GLU A 392 12.60 -14.22 12.14
C GLU A 392 13.63 -13.08 12.32
N GLN A 393 14.67 -13.34 13.12
CA GLN A 393 15.97 -12.63 13.27
C GLN A 393 16.04 -11.26 13.96
#